data_AF-A0A1V4QGW8-F1
#
_entry.id   AF-A0A1V4QGW8-F1
#
_cell.length_a   1.000
_cell.length_b   1.000
_cell.length_c   1.000
_cell.angle_alpha   90.00
_cell.angle_beta   90.00
_cell.angle_gamma   90.00
#
_symmetry.space_group_name_H-M   'P 1'
#
loop_
_entity.id
_entity.type
_entity.pdbx_description
1 polymer ?
#
loop_
_entity_poly.entity_id
_entity_poly.type
_entity_poly.pdbx_seq_one_letter_code
_entity_poly.pdbx_strand_id
1 'polypeptide(L)'
;MNGVVAEKFLELKKRQEVALIIYITFGFPDMKRTMEYIDEIIRGGADIIELGVPFSDPIAIPIVLMSYLNPIISYGRERFFKDVKKAGIGGVIIPDLPIEESKDWTAQAEDNGIETIFLVAPTSTEQRIKEIARSSQGFIYAVSVTGTTGMRQALAPGLFEFIKKVRKNSDKPIAVG
;
A
#
# COMPACT_ATOMS: atom_id res chain seq x y z
N MET A 1 9.64 36.91 11.10
CA MET A 1 10.83 36.80 10.24
C MET A 1 10.52 35.75 9.19
N ASN A 2 10.80 36.02 7.92
CA ASN A 2 10.65 35.00 6.88
C ASN A 2 11.83 34.01 6.99
N GLY A 3 11.62 32.74 6.63
CA GLY A 3 12.71 31.76 6.57
C GLY A 3 13.57 31.95 5.32
N VAL A 4 14.84 31.50 5.35
CA VAL A 4 15.81 31.67 4.26
C VAL A 4 15.33 31.15 2.90
N VAL A 5 14.52 30.09 2.88
CA VAL A 5 13.88 29.58 1.66
C VAL A 5 12.88 30.59 1.09
N ALA A 6 12.03 31.17 1.94
CA ALA A 6 11.06 32.18 1.52
C ALA A 6 11.76 33.47 1.04
N GLU A 7 12.86 33.86 1.67
CA GLU A 7 13.68 34.99 1.21
C GLU A 7 14.27 34.75 -0.18
N LYS A 8 14.76 33.54 -0.47
CA LYS A 8 15.27 33.15 -1.79
C LYS A 8 14.19 33.25 -2.88
N PHE A 9 12.97 32.79 -2.61
CA PHE A 9 11.86 32.97 -3.55
C PHE A 9 11.48 34.44 -3.76
N LEU A 10 11.54 35.28 -2.72
CA LEU A 10 11.29 36.72 -2.84
C LEU A 10 12.37 37.41 -3.69
N GLU A 11 13.63 36.99 -3.58
CA GLU A 11 14.74 37.46 -4.40
C GLU A 11 14.52 37.10 -5.88
N LEU A 12 14.25 35.82 -6.18
CA LEU A 12 14.01 35.35 -7.55
C LEU A 12 12.80 36.05 -8.19
N LYS A 13 11.74 36.28 -7.41
CA LYS A 13 10.57 37.04 -7.86
C LYS A 13 10.92 38.47 -8.28
N LYS A 14 11.84 39.14 -7.58
CA LYS A 14 12.31 40.50 -7.97
C LYS A 14 13.09 40.47 -9.29
N ARG A 15 13.80 39.38 -9.57
CA ARG A 15 14.58 39.16 -10.79
C ARG A 15 13.74 38.60 -11.95
N GLN A 16 12.48 38.26 -11.71
CA GLN A 16 11.61 37.56 -12.65
C GLN A 16 12.19 36.20 -13.10
N GLU A 17 12.92 35.54 -12.21
CA GLU A 17 13.54 34.23 -12.43
C GLU A 17 12.73 33.13 -11.74
N VAL A 18 12.80 31.91 -12.29
CA VAL A 18 12.23 30.72 -11.68
C VAL A 18 13.28 30.03 -10.81
N ALA A 19 12.85 29.42 -9.70
CA ALA A 19 13.77 28.70 -8.82
C ALA A 19 14.21 27.37 -9.43
N LEU A 20 15.52 27.12 -9.44
CA LEU A 20 16.08 25.80 -9.73
C LEU A 20 16.32 25.04 -8.42
N ILE A 21 15.50 24.01 -8.18
CA ILE A 21 15.60 23.15 -6.99
C ILE A 21 16.12 21.79 -7.44
N ILE A 22 17.27 21.37 -6.91
CA ILE A 22 17.89 20.09 -7.26
C ILE A 22 17.80 19.13 -6.08
N TYR A 23 17.24 17.96 -6.32
CA TYR A 23 17.19 16.86 -5.37
C TYR A 23 18.38 15.92 -5.58
N ILE A 24 19.07 15.55 -4.49
CA ILE A 24 20.02 14.44 -4.48
C ILE A 24 19.81 13.56 -3.24
N THR A 25 20.14 12.28 -3.37
CA THR A 25 20.10 11.34 -2.24
C THR A 25 21.41 11.45 -1.45
N PHE A 26 21.29 11.79 -0.17
CA PHE A 26 22.39 11.85 0.77
C PHE A 26 23.11 10.50 0.86
N GLY A 27 24.44 10.49 0.81
CA GLY A 27 25.22 9.25 0.88
C GLY A 27 25.20 8.39 -0.38
N PHE A 28 24.59 8.83 -1.49
CA PHE A 28 24.66 8.11 -2.77
C PHE A 28 25.70 8.72 -3.72
N PRO A 29 26.53 7.90 -4.40
CA PRO A 29 26.82 6.50 -4.08
C PRO A 29 27.68 6.35 -2.81
N ASP A 30 28.25 7.44 -2.30
CA ASP A 30 28.98 7.50 -1.04
C ASP A 30 28.99 8.95 -0.52
N MET A 31 29.39 9.14 0.75
CA MET A 31 29.43 10.45 1.39
C MET A 31 30.40 11.43 0.73
N LYS A 32 31.49 10.93 0.13
CA LYS A 32 32.47 11.79 -0.55
C LYS A 32 31.84 12.39 -1.81
N ARG A 33 31.19 11.55 -2.63
CA ARG A 33 30.50 11.99 -3.84
C ARG A 33 29.29 12.88 -3.56
N THR A 34 28.55 12.66 -2.47
CA THR A 34 27.46 13.57 -2.08
C THR A 34 27.97 15.01 -1.90
N MET A 35 29.12 15.19 -1.24
CA MET A 35 29.71 16.52 -1.05
C MET A 35 30.18 17.12 -2.37
N GLU A 36 30.82 16.32 -3.24
CA GLU A 36 31.22 16.74 -4.59
C GLU A 36 30.01 17.23 -5.41
N TYR A 37 28.88 16.50 -5.37
CA TYR A 37 27.65 16.89 -6.05
C TYR A 37 27.06 18.19 -5.51
N ILE A 38 27.04 18.39 -4.19
CA ILE A 38 26.54 19.65 -3.60
C ILE A 38 27.33 20.83 -4.14
N ASP A 39 28.66 20.73 -4.15
CA ASP A 39 29.53 21.81 -4.65
C ASP A 39 29.30 22.08 -6.14
N GLU A 40 29.17 21.03 -6.96
CA GLU A 40 28.87 21.16 -8.39
C GLU A 40 27.49 21.75 -8.66
N ILE A 41 26.48 21.35 -7.89
CA ILE A 41 25.11 21.84 -8.01
C ILE A 41 25.02 23.32 -7.65
N ILE A 42 25.73 23.76 -6.59
CA ILE A 42 25.84 25.18 -6.23
C ILE A 42 26.52 25.95 -7.36
N ARG A 43 27.64 25.45 -7.90
CA ARG A 43 28.35 26.09 -9.04
C ARG A 43 27.50 26.12 -10.30
N GLY A 44 26.63 25.14 -10.49
CA GLY A 44 25.67 25.05 -11.60
C GLY A 44 24.49 26.02 -11.48
N GLY A 45 24.36 26.74 -10.36
CA GLY A 45 23.35 27.77 -10.16
C GLY A 45 22.04 27.28 -9.53
N ALA A 46 22.06 26.16 -8.80
CA ALA A 46 20.88 25.77 -8.02
C ALA A 46 20.57 26.80 -6.92
N ASP A 47 19.29 27.11 -6.76
CA ASP A 47 18.80 28.05 -5.76
C ASP A 47 18.55 27.38 -4.41
N ILE A 48 18.11 26.12 -4.44
CA ILE A 48 17.79 25.28 -3.29
C ILE A 48 18.25 23.85 -3.60
N ILE A 49 18.82 23.17 -2.61
CA ILE A 49 19.17 21.76 -2.71
C ILE A 49 18.31 20.98 -1.72
N GLU A 50 17.62 19.96 -2.21
CA GLU A 50 16.91 18.99 -1.39
C GLU A 50 17.81 17.76 -1.17
N LEU A 51 18.12 17.47 0.09
CA LEU A 51 18.89 16.29 0.47
C LEU A 51 17.94 15.21 1.00
N GLY A 52 17.66 14.21 0.17
CA GLY A 52 16.90 13.04 0.60
C GLY A 52 17.77 12.12 1.44
N VAL A 53 17.42 11.91 2.71
CA VAL A 53 18.12 10.93 3.55
C VAL A 53 17.73 9.52 3.07
N PRO A 54 18.69 8.67 2.67
CA PRO A 54 18.39 7.33 2.22
C PRO A 54 17.79 6.55 3.38
N PHE A 55 16.60 6.03 3.16
CA PHE A 55 15.90 5.20 4.12
C PHE A 55 16.18 3.73 3.79
N SER A 56 16.80 3.02 4.74
CA SER A 56 17.22 1.62 4.56
C SER A 56 16.78 0.76 5.75
N ASP A 57 15.52 0.32 5.77
CA ASP A 57 15.05 -0.94 6.39
C ASP A 57 13.67 -1.37 5.79
N PRO A 58 13.27 -2.66 5.88
CA PRO A 58 12.56 -3.39 4.82
C PRO A 58 11.10 -2.99 4.76
N ILE A 59 10.71 -2.29 3.70
CA ILE A 59 9.32 -1.97 3.34
C ILE A 59 8.49 -1.54 4.57
N ALA A 60 8.58 -0.28 4.97
CA ALA A 60 7.74 0.30 6.03
C ALA A 60 6.23 0.25 5.73
N ILE A 61 5.85 -0.25 4.55
CA ILE A 61 4.48 -0.43 4.08
C ILE A 61 4.20 -1.94 4.05
N PRO A 62 3.24 -2.44 4.85
CA PRO A 62 2.83 -3.84 4.78
C PRO A 62 2.44 -4.24 3.35
N ILE A 63 3.03 -5.31 2.83
CA ILE A 63 2.67 -5.86 1.51
C ILE A 63 1.60 -6.94 1.69
N VAL A 64 0.55 -6.82 0.87
CA VAL A 64 -0.48 -7.85 0.70
C VAL A 64 -0.40 -8.40 -0.71
N LEU A 65 -0.24 -9.72 -0.83
CA LEU A 65 -0.19 -10.40 -2.11
C LEU A 65 -1.60 -10.88 -2.52
N MET A 66 -2.05 -10.50 -3.72
CA MET A 66 -3.31 -10.99 -4.28
C MET A 66 -3.03 -12.00 -5.41
N SER A 67 -3.58 -13.20 -5.30
CA SER A 67 -3.45 -14.25 -6.32
C SER A 67 -4.69 -15.14 -6.33
N TYR A 68 -5.00 -15.75 -7.47
CA TYR A 68 -5.97 -16.84 -7.54
C TYR A 68 -5.41 -18.12 -6.89
N LEU A 69 -6.30 -19.05 -6.54
CA LEU A 69 -5.97 -20.30 -5.87
C LEU A 69 -5.14 -21.23 -6.75
N ASN A 70 -5.43 -21.31 -8.05
CA ASN A 70 -4.77 -22.24 -8.97
C ASN A 70 -3.25 -22.06 -9.07
N PRO A 71 -2.70 -20.84 -9.23
CA PRO A 71 -1.25 -20.61 -9.14
C PRO A 71 -0.63 -21.08 -7.82
N ILE A 72 -1.31 -20.86 -6.69
CA ILE A 72 -0.81 -21.24 -5.37
C ILE A 72 -0.78 -22.77 -5.23
N ILE A 73 -1.83 -23.46 -5.69
CA ILE A 73 -1.88 -24.92 -5.72
C ILE A 73 -0.76 -25.49 -6.59
N SER A 74 -0.58 -24.92 -7.79
CA SER A 74 0.47 -25.35 -8.73
C SER A 74 1.89 -25.09 -8.17
N TYR A 75 2.07 -24.05 -7.37
CA TYR A 75 3.33 -23.75 -6.68
C TYR A 75 3.60 -24.65 -5.47
N GLY A 76 2.52 -25.16 -4.86
CA GLY A 76 2.53 -25.93 -3.62
C GLY A 76 2.28 -25.03 -2.40
N ARG A 77 1.20 -25.33 -1.66
CA ARG A 77 0.70 -24.51 -0.54
C ARG A 77 1.74 -24.23 0.55
N GLU A 78 2.44 -25.27 1.02
CA GLU A 78 3.50 -25.13 2.04
C GLU A 78 4.66 -24.26 1.58
N ARG A 79 5.11 -24.49 0.34
CA ARG A 79 6.22 -23.76 -0.25
C ARG A 79 5.84 -22.28 -0.41
N PHE A 80 4.64 -22.03 -0.90
CA PHE A 80 4.11 -20.69 -1.09
C PHE A 80 4.18 -19.86 0.20
N PHE A 81 3.61 -20.33 1.31
CA PHE A 81 3.60 -19.55 2.55
C PHE A 81 4.99 -19.35 3.17
N LYS A 82 5.90 -20.32 3.01
CA LYS A 82 7.31 -20.15 3.41
C LYS A 82 8.02 -19.06 2.61
N ASP A 83 7.83 -19.05 1.29
CA ASP A 83 8.47 -18.08 0.39
C ASP A 83 7.85 -16.68 0.53
N VAL A 84 6.52 -16.59 0.74
CA VAL A 84 5.81 -15.34 1.07
C VAL A 84 6.35 -14.72 2.36
N LYS A 85 6.50 -15.53 3.42
CA LYS A 85 7.11 -15.08 4.68
C LYS A 85 8.54 -14.60 4.47
N LYS A 86 9.35 -15.36 3.75
CA LYS A 86 10.76 -15.00 3.44
C LYS A 86 10.87 -13.69 2.67
N ALA A 87 9.88 -13.38 1.83
CA ALA A 87 9.81 -12.13 1.07
C ALA A 87 9.33 -10.92 1.90
N GLY A 88 8.96 -11.11 3.18
CA GLY A 88 8.47 -10.03 4.04
C GLY A 88 7.04 -9.58 3.73
N ILE A 89 6.24 -10.43 3.07
CA ILE A 89 4.82 -10.16 2.78
C ILE A 89 4.02 -10.41 4.07
N GLY A 90 3.14 -9.48 4.43
CA GLY A 90 2.38 -9.54 5.68
C GLY A 90 0.98 -10.14 5.53
N GLY A 91 0.43 -10.21 4.31
CA GLY A 91 -0.90 -10.76 4.10
C GLY A 91 -1.16 -11.28 2.69
N VAL A 92 -2.24 -12.03 2.55
CA VAL A 92 -2.71 -12.58 1.27
C VAL A 92 -4.20 -12.34 1.04
N ILE A 93 -4.55 -12.13 -0.22
CA ILE A 93 -5.93 -12.11 -0.72
C ILE A 93 -6.04 -13.21 -1.79
N ILE A 94 -6.95 -14.16 -1.57
CA ILE A 94 -7.24 -15.23 -2.53
C ILE A 94 -8.71 -15.11 -2.95
N PRO A 95 -9.03 -14.40 -4.06
CA PRO A 95 -10.40 -13.98 -4.37
C PRO A 95 -11.37 -15.13 -4.60
N ASP A 96 -10.87 -16.25 -5.10
CA ASP A 96 -11.60 -17.47 -5.43
C ASP A 96 -11.56 -18.53 -4.31
N LEU A 97 -11.02 -18.20 -3.12
CA LEU A 97 -11.07 -19.07 -1.95
C LEU A 97 -12.34 -18.81 -1.12
N PRO A 98 -13.36 -19.69 -1.17
CA PRO A 98 -14.54 -19.53 -0.34
C PRO A 98 -14.20 -19.78 1.14
N ILE A 99 -14.93 -19.12 2.03
CA ILE A 99 -14.68 -19.20 3.49
C ILE A 99 -14.84 -20.63 4.00
N GLU A 100 -15.80 -21.36 3.45
CA GLU A 100 -16.10 -22.76 3.77
C GLU A 100 -14.88 -23.67 3.60
N GLU A 101 -14.05 -23.38 2.59
CA GLU A 101 -12.85 -24.14 2.26
C GLU A 101 -11.58 -23.50 2.83
N SER A 102 -11.70 -22.33 3.46
CA SER A 102 -10.55 -21.51 3.84
C SER A 102 -9.83 -21.95 5.12
N LYS A 103 -10.45 -22.79 5.96
CA LYS A 103 -9.95 -23.12 7.31
C LYS A 103 -8.48 -23.61 7.31
N ASP A 104 -8.16 -24.54 6.42
CA ASP A 104 -6.80 -25.10 6.33
C ASP A 104 -5.81 -24.08 5.73
N TRP A 105 -6.29 -23.20 4.86
CA TRP A 105 -5.49 -22.14 4.25
C TRP A 105 -5.15 -21.05 5.25
N THR A 106 -6.13 -20.62 6.05
CA THR A 106 -5.95 -19.59 7.08
C THR A 106 -5.03 -20.09 8.19
N ALA A 107 -5.20 -21.35 8.64
CA ALA A 107 -4.32 -21.94 9.66
C ALA A 107 -2.87 -21.97 9.17
N GLN A 108 -2.64 -22.38 7.92
CA GLN A 108 -1.30 -22.44 7.37
C GLN A 108 -0.68 -21.06 7.13
N ALA A 109 -1.48 -20.07 6.74
CA ALA A 109 -1.04 -18.69 6.63
C ALA A 109 -0.62 -18.15 8.02
N GLU A 110 -1.44 -18.40 9.03
CA GLU A 110 -1.21 -18.00 10.43
C GLU A 110 0.06 -18.61 11.02
N ASP A 111 0.32 -19.90 10.77
CA ASP A 111 1.57 -20.58 11.16
C ASP A 111 2.83 -19.90 10.58
N ASN A 112 2.67 -19.15 9.48
CA ASN A 112 3.73 -18.39 8.85
C ASN A 112 3.71 -16.89 9.20
N GLY A 113 2.76 -16.44 10.04
CA GLY A 113 2.58 -15.04 10.39
C GLY A 113 2.01 -14.20 9.24
N ILE A 114 1.24 -14.82 8.35
CA ILE A 114 0.63 -14.18 7.17
C ILE A 114 -0.86 -14.00 7.43
N GLU A 115 -1.35 -12.77 7.34
CA GLU A 115 -2.76 -12.46 7.50
C GLU A 115 -3.58 -12.87 6.27
N THR A 116 -4.69 -13.58 6.47
CA THR A 116 -5.63 -13.87 5.37
C THR A 116 -6.76 -12.84 5.33
N ILE A 117 -6.86 -12.11 4.22
CA ILE A 117 -7.85 -11.05 4.01
C ILE A 117 -8.93 -11.56 3.06
N PHE A 118 -10.19 -11.52 3.49
CA PHE A 118 -11.32 -11.95 2.67
C PHE A 118 -12.06 -10.78 2.04
N LEU A 119 -12.69 -11.08 0.90
CA LEU A 119 -13.54 -10.16 0.18
C LEU A 119 -14.98 -10.25 0.67
N VAL A 120 -15.64 -9.11 0.75
CA VAL A 120 -17.08 -9.00 0.96
C VAL A 120 -17.70 -8.25 -0.21
N ALA A 121 -18.81 -8.77 -0.74
CA ALA A 121 -19.51 -8.19 -1.87
C ALA A 121 -20.81 -7.49 -1.45
N PRO A 122 -21.29 -6.49 -2.21
CA PRO A 122 -22.59 -5.86 -1.96
C PRO A 122 -23.76 -6.84 -1.91
N THR A 123 -23.65 -7.95 -2.65
CA THR A 123 -24.63 -9.04 -2.70
C THR A 123 -24.54 -10.00 -1.52
N SER A 124 -23.54 -9.89 -0.64
CA SER A 124 -23.39 -10.78 0.51
C SER A 124 -24.51 -10.59 1.54
N THR A 125 -25.05 -11.73 2.01
CA THR A 125 -26.04 -11.76 3.09
C THR A 125 -25.42 -11.29 4.41
N GLU A 126 -26.24 -10.85 5.37
CA GLU A 126 -25.73 -10.39 6.67
C GLU A 126 -24.99 -11.51 7.42
N GLN A 127 -25.49 -12.74 7.33
CA GLN A 127 -24.79 -13.91 7.88
C GLN A 127 -23.41 -14.09 7.25
N ARG A 128 -23.32 -14.02 5.91
CA ARG A 128 -22.05 -14.14 5.20
C ARG A 128 -21.07 -13.05 5.60
N ILE A 129 -21.53 -11.81 5.76
CA ILE A 129 -20.70 -10.70 6.25
C ILE A 129 -20.14 -11.00 7.64
N LYS A 130 -20.93 -11.55 8.57
CA LYS A 130 -20.46 -11.92 9.91
C LYS A 130 -19.41 -13.02 9.86
N GLU A 131 -19.57 -14.01 8.99
CA GLU A 131 -18.61 -15.10 8.78
C GLU A 131 -17.30 -14.54 8.22
N ILE A 132 -17.35 -13.74 7.15
CA ILE A 132 -16.19 -13.04 6.56
C ILE A 132 -15.48 -12.21 7.64
N ALA A 133 -16.23 -11.42 8.39
CA ALA A 133 -15.70 -10.53 9.41
C ALA A 133 -14.99 -11.28 10.53
N ARG A 134 -15.46 -12.49 10.90
CA ARG A 134 -14.81 -13.34 11.89
C ARG A 134 -13.51 -13.94 11.34
N SER A 135 -13.55 -14.49 10.13
CA SER A 135 -12.41 -15.20 9.53
C SER A 135 -11.30 -14.28 8.98
N SER A 136 -11.61 -13.03 8.60
CA SER A 136 -10.60 -12.10 8.06
C SER A 136 -9.60 -11.66 9.12
N GLN A 137 -8.33 -11.58 8.76
CA GLN A 137 -7.25 -10.97 9.54
C GLN A 137 -6.80 -9.66 8.87
N GLY A 138 -6.13 -8.77 9.62
CA GLY A 138 -5.78 -7.43 9.14
C GLY A 138 -7.00 -6.53 8.92
N PHE A 139 -7.64 -6.65 7.75
CA PHE A 139 -8.80 -5.86 7.34
C PHE A 139 -9.81 -6.69 6.51
N ILE A 140 -10.96 -6.11 6.21
CA ILE A 140 -11.97 -6.68 5.31
C ILE A 140 -11.91 -5.93 3.97
N TYR A 141 -11.81 -6.65 2.85
CA TYR A 141 -11.79 -6.06 1.52
C TYR A 141 -13.21 -5.98 0.95
N ALA A 142 -13.81 -4.78 0.94
CA ALA A 142 -15.12 -4.54 0.36
C ALA A 142 -15.00 -4.24 -1.15
N VAL A 143 -15.54 -5.13 -2.00
CA VAL A 143 -15.54 -4.88 -3.44
C VAL A 143 -16.56 -3.81 -3.81
N SER A 144 -16.10 -2.80 -4.55
CA SER A 144 -16.85 -1.61 -4.93
C SER A 144 -17.79 -1.82 -6.12
N VAL A 145 -17.62 -2.91 -6.86
CA VAL A 145 -18.43 -3.25 -8.05
C VAL A 145 -18.92 -4.69 -8.00
N THR A 146 -20.15 -4.90 -8.48
CA THR A 146 -20.75 -6.23 -8.69
C THR A 146 -20.32 -6.87 -10.02
N GLY A 147 -19.35 -6.30 -10.74
CA GLY A 147 -18.88 -6.80 -12.03
C GLY A 147 -17.51 -6.25 -12.43
N THR A 148 -16.74 -7.04 -13.17
CA THR A 148 -15.47 -6.63 -13.78
C THR A 148 -15.75 -5.76 -15.00
N THR A 149 -14.89 -4.75 -15.23
CA THR A 149 -14.90 -3.76 -16.32
C THR A 149 -15.73 -2.48 -16.09
N GLY A 150 -15.04 -1.35 -16.21
CA GLY A 150 -15.64 -0.03 -16.36
C GLY A 150 -15.07 1.00 -15.40
N MET A 151 -14.11 1.81 -15.88
CA MET A 151 -13.73 3.05 -15.21
C MET A 151 -14.98 3.88 -14.97
N ARG A 152 -15.46 3.91 -13.72
CA ARG A 152 -16.48 4.84 -13.27
C ARG A 152 -15.78 5.89 -12.40
N GLN A 153 -15.90 7.16 -12.80
CA GLN A 153 -15.41 8.30 -12.03
C GLN A 153 -16.23 8.56 -10.75
N ALA A 154 -17.30 7.80 -10.51
CA ALA A 154 -18.19 7.94 -9.36
C ALA A 154 -18.29 6.63 -8.57
N LEU A 155 -18.33 6.75 -7.24
CA LEU A 155 -18.59 5.65 -6.31
C LEU A 155 -19.91 4.95 -6.67
N ALA A 156 -19.94 3.62 -6.58
CA ALA A 156 -21.14 2.85 -6.92
C ALA A 156 -22.35 3.29 -6.06
N PRO A 157 -23.54 3.48 -6.65
CA PRO A 157 -24.75 3.75 -5.89
C PRO A 157 -24.95 2.68 -4.81
N GLY A 158 -25.14 3.10 -3.56
CA GLY A 158 -25.32 2.18 -2.42
C GLY A 158 -24.04 1.70 -1.73
N LEU A 159 -22.84 2.09 -2.21
CA LEU A 159 -21.57 1.72 -1.56
C LEU A 159 -21.51 2.15 -0.09
N PHE A 160 -21.98 3.36 0.24
CA PHE A 160 -22.01 3.82 1.63
C PHE A 160 -22.90 2.96 2.53
N GLU A 161 -24.08 2.56 2.05
CA GLU A 161 -24.99 1.68 2.81
C GLU A 161 -24.41 0.27 2.94
N PHE A 162 -23.73 -0.21 1.90
CA PHE A 162 -22.98 -1.46 1.96
C PHE A 162 -21.85 -1.40 3.00
N ILE A 163 -21.02 -0.36 3.01
CA ILE A 163 -19.94 -0.19 4.00
C ILE A 163 -20.53 -0.09 5.41
N LYS A 164 -21.66 0.63 5.61
CA LYS A 164 -22.36 0.67 6.90
C LYS A 164 -22.82 -0.71 7.34
N LYS A 165 -23.36 -1.52 6.42
CA LYS A 165 -23.78 -2.91 6.69
C LYS A 165 -22.59 -3.77 7.12
N VAL A 166 -21.42 -3.62 6.48
CA VAL A 166 -20.20 -4.33 6.88
C VAL A 166 -19.71 -3.85 8.25
N ARG A 167 -19.64 -2.53 8.46
CA ARG A 167 -19.23 -1.91 9.73
C ARG A 167 -20.12 -2.32 10.92
N LYS A 168 -21.42 -2.47 10.72
CA LYS A 168 -22.36 -2.96 11.75
C LYS A 168 -22.00 -4.38 12.25
N ASN A 169 -21.30 -5.16 11.43
CA ASN A 169 -20.97 -6.56 11.69
C ASN A 169 -19.48 -6.79 11.99
N SER A 170 -18.66 -5.75 12.02
CA SER A 170 -17.23 -5.86 12.30
C SER A 170 -16.59 -4.55 12.76
N ASP A 171 -15.69 -4.65 13.74
CA ASP A 171 -14.82 -3.55 14.18
C ASP A 171 -13.51 -3.47 13.37
N LYS A 172 -13.24 -4.44 12.47
CA LYS A 172 -12.01 -4.46 11.66
C LYS A 172 -11.97 -3.29 10.66
N PRO A 173 -10.79 -2.78 10.28
CA PRO A 173 -10.68 -1.84 9.18
C PRO A 173 -11.35 -2.38 7.90
N ILE A 174 -11.93 -1.49 7.09
CA ILE A 174 -12.58 -1.84 5.82
C ILE A 174 -11.84 -1.10 4.72
N ALA A 175 -11.23 -1.84 3.80
CA ALA A 175 -10.67 -1.29 2.58
C ALA A 175 -11.71 -1.42 1.47
N VAL A 176 -11.85 -0.40 0.63
CA VAL A 176 -12.76 -0.41 -0.52
C VAL A 176 -11.92 -0.41 -1.79
N GLY A 177 -12.20 -1.33 -2.70
CA GLY A 177 -11.50 -1.37 -3.99
C GLY A 177 -12.13 -2.30 -4.99
#